data_AF-A0A8X6U4E0-F1
#
_entry.id   AF-A0A8X6U4E0-F1
#
_cell.length_a   1.000
_cell.length_b   1.000
_cell.length_c   1.000
_cell.angle_alpha   90.00
_cell.angle_beta   90.00
_cell.angle_gamma   90.00
#
_symmetry.space_group_name_H-M   'P 1'
#
loop_
_entity.id
_entity.type
_entity.pdbx_description
1 polymer ?
#
loop_
_entity_poly.entity_id
_entity_poly.type
_entity_poly.pdbx_seq_one_letter_code
_entity_poly.pdbx_strand_id
1 'polypeptide(L)'
;MKTLAVSLLLFAALLKECVPVRFAYLGVPGFVLKGQPVWLDCGYDLEGNELYSVKWYKDNVEFYRYLPSDNPSAQMYKLDGVYLDVSNLIV
;
A
#
# COMPACT_ATOMS: atom_id res chain seq x y z
N MET A 1 -36.25 -20.99 21.14
CA MET A 1 -36.20 -20.32 19.81
C MET A 1 -35.80 -18.85 19.91
N LYS A 2 -36.46 -18.01 20.73
CA LYS A 2 -36.11 -16.59 20.87
C LYS A 2 -34.69 -16.34 21.42
N THR A 3 -34.28 -17.10 22.44
CA THR A 3 -32.92 -17.02 23.03
C THR A 3 -31.82 -17.38 22.04
N LEU A 4 -32.05 -18.38 21.19
CA LEU A 4 -31.12 -18.78 20.13
C LEU A 4 -31.00 -17.70 19.05
N ALA A 5 -32.11 -17.06 18.68
CA ALA A 5 -32.09 -15.96 17.72
C ALA A 5 -31.34 -14.74 18.27
N VAL A 6 -31.52 -14.41 19.55
CA VAL A 6 -30.79 -13.32 20.22
C VAL A 6 -29.30 -13.62 20.32
N SER A 7 -28.90 -14.86 20.69
CA SER A 7 -27.48 -15.23 20.72
C SER A 7 -26.84 -15.20 19.34
N LEU A 8 -27.58 -15.59 18.29
CA LEU A 8 -27.09 -15.54 16.91
C LEU A 8 -26.90 -14.10 16.42
N LEU A 9 -27.83 -13.19 16.75
CA LEU A 9 -27.74 -11.77 16.42
C LEU A 9 -26.56 -11.09 17.15
N LEU A 10 -26.35 -11.41 18.43
CA LEU A 10 -25.20 -10.92 19.20
C LEU A 10 -23.87 -11.43 18.62
N PHE A 11 -23.82 -12.70 18.24
CA PHE A 11 -22.64 -13.28 17.59
C PHE A 11 -22.35 -12.64 16.23
N ALA A 12 -23.39 -12.41 15.42
CA ALA A 12 -23.25 -11.71 14.14
C ALA A 12 -22.79 -10.25 14.31
N ALA A 13 -23.27 -9.54 15.33
CA ALA A 13 -22.83 -8.18 15.63
C ALA A 13 -21.37 -8.10 16.14
N LEU A 14 -20.83 -9.21 16.65
CA LEU A 14 -19.41 -9.34 17.05
C LEU A 14 -18.51 -9.75 15.88
N LEU A 15 -19.07 -10.15 14.72
CA LEU A 15 -18.30 -10.31 13.50
C LEU A 15 -17.91 -8.92 13.00
N LYS A 16 -16.73 -8.46 13.40
CA LYS A 16 -16.12 -7.26 12.84
C LYS A 16 -15.96 -7.49 11.35
N GLU A 17 -16.63 -6.70 10.51
CA GLU A 17 -16.45 -6.77 9.06
C GLU A 17 -14.97 -6.49 8.75
N CYS A 18 -14.27 -7.52 8.29
CA CYS A 18 -12.90 -7.39 7.81
C CYS A 18 -12.99 -6.98 6.35
N VAL A 19 -12.96 -5.67 6.11
CA VAL A 19 -12.97 -5.13 4.76
C VAL A 19 -11.53 -5.12 4.25
N PRO A 20 -11.21 -5.84 3.17
CA PRO A 20 -9.85 -5.87 2.64
C PRO A 20 -9.47 -4.52 2.04
N VAL A 21 -8.18 -4.19 2.06
CA VAL A 21 -7.68 -3.06 1.25
C VAL A 21 -7.89 -3.39 -0.22
N ARG A 22 -8.45 -2.44 -0.97
CA ARG A 22 -8.70 -2.61 -2.38
C ARG A 22 -7.62 -1.92 -3.19
N PHE A 23 -6.87 -2.71 -3.94
CA PHE A 23 -5.96 -2.19 -4.96
C PHE A 23 -6.79 -1.63 -6.13
N ALA A 24 -6.55 -0.37 -6.51
CA ALA A 24 -7.29 0.30 -7.58
C ALA A 24 -6.53 0.21 -8.91
N TYR A 25 -5.27 0.66 -8.95
CA TYR A 25 -4.47 0.66 -10.17
C TYR A 25 -2.97 0.77 -9.89
N LEU A 26 -2.16 0.38 -10.88
CA LEU A 26 -0.70 0.51 -10.88
C LEU A 26 -0.28 1.22 -12.18
N GLY A 27 0.24 2.44 -12.02
CA GLY A 27 0.78 3.26 -13.10
C GLY A 27 2.29 3.06 -13.22
N VAL A 28 2.71 2.21 -14.14
CA VAL A 28 4.13 1.99 -14.47
C VAL A 28 4.30 2.05 -15.99
N PRO A 29 5.16 2.95 -16.53
CA PRO A 29 5.40 2.98 -17.95
C PRO A 29 6.05 1.70 -18.47
N GLY A 30 5.61 1.23 -19.65
CA GLY A 30 6.18 0.04 -20.27
C GLY A 30 7.63 0.20 -20.74
N PHE A 31 8.06 1.43 -20.99
CA PHE A 31 9.44 1.78 -21.33
C PHE A 31 9.74 3.22 -20.92
N VAL A 32 11.00 3.49 -20.62
CA VAL A 32 11.49 4.82 -20.25
C VAL A 32 12.78 5.08 -21.03
N LEU A 33 12.94 6.31 -21.55
CA LEU A 33 14.18 6.73 -22.18
C LEU A 33 15.28 6.87 -21.12
N LYS A 34 16.47 6.37 -21.42
CA LYS A 34 17.60 6.41 -20.47
C LYS A 34 17.85 7.84 -19.97
N GLY A 35 17.89 8.01 -18.65
CA GLY A 35 18.14 9.29 -17.99
C GLY A 35 16.92 10.21 -17.88
N GLN A 36 15.77 9.84 -18.45
CA GLN A 36 14.52 10.57 -18.21
C GLN A 36 13.87 10.10 -16.90
N PRO A 37 13.32 11.03 -16.10
CA PRO A 37 12.56 10.67 -14.91
C PRO A 37 11.21 10.05 -15.29
N VAL A 38 10.67 9.27 -14.38
CA VAL A 38 9.37 8.60 -14.51
C VAL A 38 8.67 8.60 -13.17
N TRP A 39 7.34 8.72 -13.22
CA TRP A 39 6.47 8.53 -12.07
C TRP A 39 6.01 7.08 -11.99
N LEU A 40 6.08 6.53 -10.78
CA LEU A 40 5.47 5.26 -10.42
C LEU A 40 4.29 5.56 -9.51
N ASP A 41 3.10 5.16 -9.93
CA ASP A 41 1.84 5.47 -9.23
C ASP A 41 1.16 4.18 -8.77
N CYS A 42 0.60 4.18 -7.57
CA CYS A 42 -0.12 3.06 -6.98
C CYS A 42 -1.35 3.60 -6.25
N GLY A 43 -2.52 3.45 -6.88
CA GLY A 43 -3.79 3.81 -6.29
C GLY A 43 -4.34 2.64 -5.46
N TYR A 44 -4.72 2.92 -4.22
CA TYR A 44 -5.38 1.97 -3.33
C TYR A 44 -6.44 2.66 -2.48
N ASP A 45 -7.45 1.90 -2.07
CA ASP A 45 -8.51 2.31 -1.16
C ASP A 45 -8.37 1.51 0.12
N LEU A 46 -8.16 2.20 1.24
CA LEU A 46 -7.99 1.57 2.54
C LEU A 46 -9.30 1.04 3.11
N GLU A 47 -10.45 1.48 2.59
CA GLU A 47 -11.79 1.04 3.00
C GLU A 47 -11.96 1.06 4.55
N GLY A 48 -11.42 2.11 5.19
CA GLY A 48 -11.48 2.32 6.64
C GLY A 48 -10.35 1.68 7.46
N ASN A 49 -9.39 1.00 6.82
CA ASN A 49 -8.20 0.45 7.46
C ASN A 49 -7.05 1.47 7.52
N GLU A 50 -6.00 1.12 8.27
CA GLU A 50 -4.73 1.84 8.26
C GLU A 50 -3.79 1.26 7.20
N LEU A 51 -3.01 2.12 6.57
CA LEU A 51 -1.98 1.68 5.64
C LEU A 51 -0.85 0.99 6.40
N TYR A 52 -0.60 -0.28 6.08
CA TYR A 52 0.56 -0.99 6.62
C TYR A 52 1.86 -0.54 5.96
N SER A 53 1.96 -0.64 4.63
CA SER A 53 3.16 -0.23 3.88
C SER A 53 2.89 -0.08 2.38
N VAL A 54 3.58 0.83 1.71
CA VAL A 54 3.76 0.83 0.24
C VAL A 54 5.22 0.52 -0.07
N LYS A 55 5.48 -0.39 -1.01
CA LYS A 55 6.85 -0.80 -1.36
C LYS A 55 7.01 -0.91 -2.87
N TRP A 56 8.16 -0.49 -3.38
CA TRP A 56 8.53 -0.69 -4.76
C TRP A 56 9.74 -1.62 -4.87
N TYR A 57 9.62 -2.57 -5.80
CA TYR A 57 10.64 -3.58 -6.09
C TYR A 57 11.02 -3.54 -7.56
N LYS A 58 12.30 -3.76 -7.84
CA LYS A 58 12.80 -4.06 -9.18
C LYS A 58 13.75 -5.24 -9.07
N ASP A 59 13.54 -6.27 -9.89
CA ASP A 59 14.34 -7.50 -9.90
C ASP A 59 14.46 -8.15 -8.50
N ASN A 60 13.35 -8.17 -7.75
CA ASN A 60 13.26 -8.64 -6.36
C ASN A 60 14.04 -7.83 -5.32
N VAL A 61 14.62 -6.69 -5.70
CA VAL A 61 15.28 -5.77 -4.77
C VAL A 61 14.33 -4.63 -4.45
N GLU A 62 14.04 -4.47 -3.16
CA GLU A 62 13.31 -3.32 -2.65
C GLU A 62 14.16 -2.07 -2.82
N PHE A 63 13.62 -1.04 -3.45
CA PHE A 63 14.33 0.23 -3.61
C PHE A 63 13.64 1.41 -2.91
N TYR A 64 12.34 1.27 -2.58
CA TYR A 64 11.57 2.27 -1.83
C TYR A 64 10.55 1.60 -0.90
N ARG A 65 10.36 2.20 0.28
CA ARG A 65 9.30 1.84 1.24
C ARG A 65 8.70 3.09 1.87
N TYR A 66 7.38 3.12 1.96
CA TYR A 66 6.63 4.00 2.85
C TYR A 66 5.97 3.16 3.94
N LEU A 67 6.32 3.42 5.20
CA LEU A 67 5.72 2.80 6.38
C LEU A 67 5.30 3.93 7.35
N PRO A 68 3.99 4.19 7.55
CA PRO A 68 3.53 5.29 8.40
C PRO A 68 4.08 5.25 9.83
N SER A 69 4.33 4.07 10.36
CA SER A 69 4.81 3.86 11.73
C SER A 69 6.32 4.09 11.90
N ASP A 70 7.09 4.23 10.82
CA ASP A 70 8.55 4.43 10.89
C ASP A 70 8.94 5.91 10.94
N ASN A 71 10.15 6.17 11.42
CA ASN A 71 10.79 7.48 11.39
C ASN A 71 12.21 7.39 10.79
N PRO A 72 12.44 7.89 9.55
CA PRO A 72 11.45 8.52 8.67
C PRO A 72 10.48 7.49 8.06
N SER A 73 9.25 7.93 7.78
CA SER A 73 8.22 7.05 7.20
C SER A 73 8.56 6.60 5.78
N ALA A 74 9.28 7.44 5.02
CA ALA A 74 9.81 7.09 3.70
C ALA A 74 11.28 6.65 3.81
N GLN A 75 11.58 5.49 3.25
CA GLN A 75 12.91 4.87 3.24
C GLN A 75 13.32 4.51 1.81
N MET A 76 14.61 4.66 1.54
CA MET A 76 15.23 4.34 0.25
C MET A 76 16.29 3.27 0.45
N TYR A 77 16.36 2.33 -0.48
CA TYR A 77 17.39 1.31 -0.51
C TYR A 77 18.15 1.41 -1.82
N LYS A 78 19.47 1.31 -1.74
CA LYS A 78 20.34 1.46 -2.91
C LYS A 78 20.14 0.29 -3.87
N LEU A 79 19.82 0.60 -5.12
CA LEU A 79 19.77 -0.34 -6.23
C LEU A 79 20.45 0.28 -7.45
N ASP A 80 21.45 -0.41 -7.99
CA ASP A 80 22.24 0.13 -9.09
C ASP A 80 21.37 0.38 -10.34
N GLY A 81 21.50 1.58 -10.90
CA GLY A 81 20.69 2.04 -12.04
C GLY A 81 19.29 2.56 -11.68
N VAL A 82 18.90 2.56 -10.40
CA VAL A 82 17.68 3.20 -9.92
C VAL A 82 18.04 4.42 -9.09
N TYR A 83 17.48 5.57 -9.47
CA TYR A 83 17.67 6.85 -8.80
C TYR A 83 16.30 7.39 -8.40
N LEU A 84 16.10 7.64 -7.10
CA LEU A 84 14.83 8.15 -6.57
C LEU A 84 14.94 9.63 -6.26
N ASP A 85 13.96 10.40 -6.72
CA ASP A 85 13.71 11.75 -6.23
C ASP A 85 12.59 11.69 -5.18
N VAL A 86 12.96 11.76 -3.91
CA VAL A 86 12.01 11.74 -2.80
C VAL A 86 11.50 13.11 -2.39
N SER A 87 12.03 14.19 -2.98
CA SER A 87 11.61 15.55 -2.65
C SER A 87 10.20 15.88 -3.13
N ASN A 88 9.69 15.12 -4.11
CA ASN A 88 8.40 15.34 -4.77
C ASN A 88 7.44 14.15 -4.62
N LEU A 89 7.56 13.34 -3.56
CA LEU A 89 6.65 12.22 -3.33
C LEU A 89 5.23 12.73 -3.02
N ILE A 90 4.25 12.12 -3.68
CA ILE A 90 2.83 12.24 -3.34
C ILE A 90 2.45 10.88 -2.75
N VAL A 91 1.99 10.87 -1.49
CA VAL A 91 1.48 9.69 -0.78
C VAL A 91 -0.03 9.68 -0.86
#